data_AF-A0A936G2D0-F1
#
_entry.id   AF-A0A936G2D0-F1
#
_cell.length_a   1.000
_cell.length_b   1.000
_cell.length_c   1.000
_cell.angle_alpha   90.00
_cell.angle_beta   90.00
_cell.angle_gamma   90.00
#
_symmetry.space_group_name_H-M   'P 1'
#
loop_
_entity.id
_entity.type
_entity.pdbx_description
1 polymer ?
#
loop_
_entity_poly.entity_id
_entity_poly.type
_entity_poly.pdbx_seq_one_letter_code
_entity_poly.pdbx_strand_id
1 'polypeptide(L)'
;MLLGIGGYLFIRQRAESSPATSSSPATVTVTKVAAPTSPIAPPQATPSQALTPTPTPTVTTDPEQSARDQLTALRAADLAFYRAADQWIVQLNSKWKGVSDASQVAVNGTHVFGLVDILAQHSALKARFGSSVKLISSTDIGKQQNYPSKPANEPIWVTIYDPGTLGSGDSAAAWCRSMFPGLTGDALKNVCFPRQASPPH
;
A
#
# COMPACT_ATOMS: atom_id res chain seq x y z
N MET A 1 -48.18 26.90 7.83
CA MET A 1 -47.75 26.80 9.25
C MET A 1 -46.27 27.18 9.30
N LEU A 2 -45.84 27.86 10.34
CA LEU A 2 -44.74 28.85 10.39
C LEU A 2 -43.30 28.40 10.00
N LEU A 3 -42.52 29.43 9.64
CA LEU A 3 -41.08 29.53 9.39
C LEU A 3 -40.18 29.12 10.57
N GLY A 4 -38.93 28.78 10.27
CA GLY A 4 -37.81 28.77 11.23
C GLY A 4 -36.47 28.98 10.54
N ILE A 5 -35.97 30.22 10.59
CA ILE A 5 -34.66 30.69 10.10
C ILE A 5 -33.69 30.72 11.29
N GLY A 6 -32.44 30.29 11.08
CA GLY A 6 -31.31 30.58 11.98
C GLY A 6 -30.04 30.00 11.36
N GLY A 7 -29.07 30.75 10.83
CA GLY A 7 -28.53 32.02 11.33
C GLY A 7 -27.33 31.69 12.23
N TYR A 8 -26.19 31.29 11.62
CA TYR A 8 -24.94 31.13 12.36
C TYR A 8 -23.87 32.09 11.84
N LEU A 9 -23.27 32.74 12.83
CA LEU A 9 -22.35 33.86 12.81
C LEU A 9 -21.13 33.67 11.90
N PHE A 10 -20.82 34.73 11.17
CA PHE A 10 -19.49 35.05 10.71
C PHE A 10 -18.60 35.43 11.90
N ILE A 11 -17.42 34.81 12.01
CA ILE A 11 -16.28 35.39 12.73
C ILE A 11 -15.17 35.64 11.72
N ARG A 12 -14.97 36.92 11.42
CA ARG A 12 -13.72 37.46 10.85
C ARG A 12 -12.66 37.44 11.95
N GLN A 13 -11.49 36.89 11.67
CA GLN A 13 -10.25 37.41 12.25
C GLN A 13 -9.22 37.58 11.16
N ARG A 14 -8.75 38.83 11.04
CA ARG A 14 -7.62 39.30 10.25
C ARG A 14 -6.65 39.93 11.24
N ALA A 15 -5.42 39.46 11.25
CA ALA A 15 -4.21 40.12 11.72
C ALA A 15 -3.07 39.40 10.96
N GLU A 16 -2.48 39.93 9.89
CA GLU A 16 -1.45 40.99 9.88
C GLU A 16 -0.44 40.75 11.03
N SER A 17 0.78 40.25 10.77
CA SER A 17 1.89 41.08 10.27
C SER A 17 3.08 40.23 9.75
N SER A 18 3.65 40.65 8.61
CA SER A 18 5.04 40.42 8.15
C SER A 18 5.98 41.52 8.70
N PRO A 19 7.28 41.65 8.35
CA PRO A 19 8.37 40.70 8.08
C PRO A 19 9.66 41.09 8.88
N ALA A 20 10.86 40.65 8.41
CA ALA A 20 12.24 40.98 8.81
C ALA A 20 12.94 39.88 9.66
N THR A 21 14.17 39.44 9.37
CA THR A 21 15.35 40.29 9.08
C THR A 21 16.39 39.53 8.25
N SER A 22 16.98 40.24 7.30
CA SER A 22 18.20 39.91 6.56
C SER A 22 19.39 40.57 7.28
N SER A 23 20.50 39.87 7.49
CA SER A 23 21.80 40.50 7.72
C SER A 23 22.96 39.54 7.44
N SER A 24 23.79 39.95 6.48
CA SER A 24 25.06 39.37 6.03
C SER A 24 26.24 39.99 6.84
N PRO A 25 27.52 39.82 6.43
CA PRO A 25 28.57 39.07 7.14
C PRO A 25 29.51 39.96 7.98
N ALA A 26 30.26 39.35 8.92
CA ALA A 26 31.38 40.03 9.57
C ALA A 26 32.72 39.44 9.08
N THR A 27 33.42 40.21 8.27
CA THR A 27 34.84 40.09 7.96
C THR A 27 35.65 40.67 9.11
N VAL A 28 36.67 39.96 9.60
CA VAL A 28 37.70 40.53 10.49
C VAL A 28 39.05 40.38 9.81
N THR A 29 39.65 41.53 9.48
CA THR A 29 41.01 41.67 9.00
C THR A 29 41.87 42.13 10.18
N VAL A 30 42.96 41.43 10.50
CA VAL A 30 44.04 41.94 11.35
C VAL A 30 45.37 41.73 10.64
N THR A 31 46.18 42.78 10.60
CA THR A 31 47.42 42.89 9.85
C THR A 31 48.62 42.98 10.82
N LYS A 32 49.64 42.14 10.55
CA LYS A 32 51.11 42.37 10.69
C LYS A 32 51.76 42.37 12.09
N VAL A 33 52.83 41.58 12.27
CA VAL A 33 54.25 42.00 12.39
C VAL A 33 55.18 40.79 12.67
N ALA A 34 56.23 40.67 11.83
CA ALA A 34 57.59 40.10 11.92
C ALA A 34 57.99 38.83 12.73
N ALA A 35 58.82 38.02 12.05
CA ALA A 35 59.69 36.89 12.47
C ALA A 35 60.89 37.35 13.36
N PRO A 36 61.87 36.51 13.81
CA PRO A 36 62.15 35.09 13.48
C PRO A 36 62.60 34.18 14.66
N THR A 37 62.43 32.85 14.54
CA THR A 37 63.41 31.82 14.96
C THR A 37 62.89 30.42 14.61
N SER A 38 63.70 29.61 13.92
CA SER A 38 63.41 28.20 13.64
C SER A 38 63.74 27.31 14.84
N PRO A 39 62.89 26.32 15.15
CA PRO A 39 63.40 25.03 15.61
C PRO A 39 62.75 23.85 14.85
N ILE A 40 63.63 23.03 14.26
CA ILE A 40 63.58 21.56 14.06
C ILE A 40 62.21 20.94 13.68
N ALA A 41 62.15 20.45 12.44
CA ALA A 41 61.02 19.67 11.93
C ALA A 41 60.82 18.35 12.71
N PRO A 42 59.58 18.01 13.12
CA PRO A 42 59.26 16.69 13.64
C PRO A 42 59.32 15.61 12.53
N PRO A 43 59.58 14.33 12.87
CA PRO A 43 59.69 13.26 11.90
C PRO A 43 58.39 13.08 11.11
N GLN A 44 58.54 13.03 9.79
CA GLN A 44 57.47 12.83 8.82
C GLN A 44 56.77 11.48 9.07
N ALA A 45 55.49 11.53 9.46
CA ALA A 45 54.66 10.33 9.57
C ALA A 45 54.45 9.72 8.18
N THR A 46 54.78 8.45 8.04
CA THR A 46 54.50 7.64 6.84
C THR A 46 52.99 7.63 6.58
N PRO A 47 52.51 7.86 5.34
CA PRO A 47 51.09 7.73 5.03
C PRO A 47 50.65 6.28 5.28
N SER A 48 49.76 6.08 6.27
CA SER A 48 49.06 4.81 6.45
C SER A 48 48.12 4.65 5.27
N GLN A 49 48.37 3.66 4.41
CA GLN A 49 47.48 3.31 3.31
C GLN A 49 46.18 2.77 3.92
N ALA A 50 45.13 3.60 3.92
CA ALA A 50 43.79 3.16 4.27
C ALA A 50 43.38 2.09 3.26
N LEU A 51 43.18 0.85 3.72
CA LEU A 51 42.63 -0.22 2.92
C LEU A 51 41.20 0.17 2.52
N THR A 52 40.95 0.31 1.22
CA THR A 52 39.61 0.53 0.68
C THR A 52 38.73 -0.65 1.11
N PRO A 53 37.58 -0.42 1.79
CA PRO A 53 36.70 -1.52 2.15
C PRO A 53 36.18 -2.19 0.89
N THR A 54 36.35 -3.52 0.81
CA THR A 54 35.73 -4.35 -0.23
C THR A 54 34.22 -4.12 -0.19
N PRO A 55 33.56 -3.78 -1.31
CA PRO A 55 32.12 -3.61 -1.32
C PRO A 55 31.46 -4.93 -0.93
N THR A 56 30.69 -4.92 0.16
CA THR A 56 29.82 -6.03 0.52
C THR A 56 28.78 -6.19 -0.61
N PRO A 57 28.61 -7.38 -1.20
CA PRO A 57 27.57 -7.57 -2.20
C PRO A 57 26.21 -7.28 -1.56
N THR A 58 25.52 -6.28 -2.07
CA THR A 58 24.13 -6.02 -1.70
C THR A 58 23.28 -7.02 -2.47
N VAL A 59 22.67 -7.97 -1.76
CA VAL A 59 21.68 -8.87 -2.36
C VAL A 59 20.43 -8.05 -2.64
N THR A 60 20.27 -7.59 -3.88
CA THR A 60 19.03 -6.95 -4.34
C THR A 60 17.99 -8.03 -4.58
N THR A 61 17.08 -8.23 -3.63
CA THR A 61 15.93 -9.12 -3.82
C THR A 61 14.95 -8.52 -4.82
N ASP A 62 14.50 -9.30 -5.81
CA ASP A 62 13.45 -8.91 -6.75
C ASP A 62 12.14 -8.58 -6.00
N PRO A 63 11.61 -7.34 -6.10
CA PRO A 63 10.37 -6.94 -5.43
C PRO A 63 9.16 -7.82 -5.79
N GLU A 64 9.06 -8.29 -7.04
CA GLU A 64 7.94 -9.13 -7.47
C GLU A 64 8.01 -10.52 -6.84
N GLN A 65 9.20 -11.10 -6.73
CA GLN A 65 9.40 -12.37 -6.03
C GLN A 65 9.12 -12.22 -4.53
N SER A 66 9.57 -11.14 -3.89
CA SER A 66 9.25 -10.89 -2.48
C SER A 66 7.74 -10.74 -2.25
N ALA A 67 7.03 -10.04 -3.15
CA ALA A 67 5.58 -9.92 -3.08
C ALA A 67 4.87 -11.26 -3.27
N ARG A 68 5.37 -12.14 -4.16
CA ARG A 68 4.87 -13.51 -4.31
C ARG A 68 4.96 -14.29 -3.01
N ASP A 69 6.11 -14.25 -2.36
CA ASP A 69 6.37 -15.01 -1.14
C ASP A 69 5.45 -14.51 0.00
N GLN A 70 5.26 -13.20 0.10
CA GLN A 70 4.33 -12.59 1.06
C GLN A 70 2.86 -12.96 0.80
N LEU A 71 2.38 -12.87 -0.45
CA LEU A 71 1.02 -13.29 -0.81
C LEU A 71 0.80 -14.78 -0.51
N THR A 72 1.81 -15.62 -0.77
CA THR A 72 1.76 -17.05 -0.48
C THR A 72 1.67 -17.31 1.02
N ALA A 73 2.51 -16.64 1.82
CA ALA A 73 2.50 -16.76 3.27
C ALA A 73 1.19 -16.26 3.90
N LEU A 74 0.66 -15.12 3.43
CA LEU A 74 -0.62 -14.56 3.87
C LEU A 74 -1.77 -15.53 3.59
N ARG A 75 -1.83 -16.07 2.36
CA ARG A 75 -2.84 -17.07 2.01
C ARG A 75 -2.73 -18.30 2.89
N ALA A 76 -1.54 -18.82 3.14
CA ALA A 76 -1.35 -19.99 4.00
C ALA A 76 -1.83 -19.72 5.44
N ALA A 77 -1.53 -18.53 5.98
CA ALA A 77 -1.96 -18.12 7.32
C ALA A 77 -3.49 -17.96 7.40
N ASP A 78 -4.12 -17.33 6.41
CA ASP A 78 -5.58 -17.16 6.38
C ASP A 78 -6.30 -18.50 6.21
N LEU A 79 -5.76 -19.40 5.36
CA LEU A 79 -6.23 -20.77 5.21
C LEU A 79 -5.93 -21.65 6.43
N ALA A 80 -5.25 -21.20 7.49
CA ALA A 80 -5.24 -21.96 8.74
C ALA A 80 -6.60 -21.86 9.46
N PHE A 81 -7.35 -20.77 9.24
CA PHE A 81 -8.57 -20.45 9.99
C PHE A 81 -9.82 -20.27 9.12
N TYR A 82 -9.68 -20.30 7.80
CA TYR A 82 -10.79 -20.14 6.86
C TYR A 82 -11.03 -21.41 6.05
N ARG A 83 -12.29 -21.84 5.97
CA ARG A 83 -12.76 -22.88 5.04
C ARG A 83 -14.04 -22.39 4.38
N ALA A 84 -14.18 -22.72 3.10
CA ALA A 84 -15.42 -22.52 2.38
C ALA A 84 -16.45 -23.55 2.84
N ALA A 85 -17.61 -23.09 3.30
CA ALA A 85 -18.69 -23.90 3.87
C ALA A 85 -20.07 -23.29 3.52
N ASP A 86 -20.21 -22.84 2.27
CA ASP A 86 -21.43 -22.26 1.71
C ASP A 86 -21.90 -20.94 2.36
N GLN A 87 -21.04 -20.31 3.17
CA GLN A 87 -21.29 -18.98 3.72
C GLN A 87 -21.26 -17.89 2.64
N TRP A 88 -21.95 -16.78 2.90
CA TRP A 88 -21.81 -15.58 2.09
C TRP A 88 -20.59 -14.78 2.52
N ILE A 89 -19.83 -14.32 1.53
CA ILE A 89 -18.69 -13.44 1.70
C ILE A 89 -18.83 -12.23 0.78
N VAL A 90 -17.93 -11.27 0.95
CA VAL A 90 -17.72 -10.21 -0.02
C VAL A 90 -16.34 -10.37 -0.65
N GLN A 91 -16.28 -10.47 -1.97
CA GLN A 91 -15.04 -10.41 -2.73
C GLN A 91 -14.69 -8.95 -3.00
N LEU A 92 -13.57 -8.47 -2.47
CA LEU A 92 -13.11 -7.09 -2.57
C LEU A 92 -12.11 -6.88 -3.70
N ASN A 93 -11.35 -7.91 -4.05
CA ASN A 93 -10.38 -7.86 -5.13
C ASN A 93 -10.13 -9.27 -5.69
N SER A 94 -9.81 -9.37 -6.98
CA SER A 94 -9.49 -10.64 -7.66
C SER A 94 -8.57 -10.38 -8.84
N LYS A 95 -7.27 -10.66 -8.68
CA LYS A 95 -6.24 -10.34 -9.69
C LYS A 95 -5.16 -11.42 -9.76
N TRP A 96 -4.57 -11.58 -10.94
CA TRP A 96 -3.35 -12.36 -11.15
C TRP A 96 -2.25 -11.47 -11.72
N LYS A 97 -0.98 -11.87 -11.60
CA LYS A 97 0.13 -11.07 -12.15
C LYS A 97 -0.05 -10.84 -13.66
N GLY A 98 -0.04 -9.58 -14.07
CA GLY A 98 -0.19 -9.15 -15.45
C GLY A 98 -1.65 -8.98 -15.91
N VAL A 99 -2.64 -9.15 -15.04
CA VAL A 99 -4.03 -8.84 -15.39
C VAL A 99 -4.19 -7.35 -15.67
N SER A 100 -4.94 -7.02 -16.72
CA SER A 100 -5.36 -5.64 -17.02
C SER A 100 -6.77 -5.40 -16.47
N ASP A 101 -6.95 -4.29 -15.78
CA ASP A 101 -8.26 -3.82 -15.29
C ASP A 101 -8.37 -2.33 -15.54
N ALA A 102 -9.11 -1.95 -16.60
CA ALA A 102 -9.26 -0.57 -17.03
C ALA A 102 -9.97 0.34 -16.02
N SER A 103 -10.64 -0.24 -15.03
CA SER A 103 -11.38 0.52 -14.02
C SER A 103 -10.57 0.81 -12.75
N GLN A 104 -9.37 0.23 -12.64
CA GLN A 104 -8.48 0.42 -11.50
C GLN A 104 -7.06 0.76 -11.98
N VAL A 105 -6.39 1.63 -11.24
CA VAL A 105 -5.00 2.03 -11.52
C VAL A 105 -4.08 1.32 -10.53
N ALA A 106 -3.06 0.65 -11.05
CA ALA A 106 -1.98 0.03 -10.28
C ALA A 106 -1.05 1.10 -9.67
N VAL A 107 -0.21 0.72 -8.71
CA VAL A 107 0.71 1.66 -8.02
C VAL A 107 1.70 2.28 -9.00
N ASN A 108 2.06 1.56 -10.06
CA ASN A 108 2.91 2.04 -11.15
C ASN A 108 2.20 3.01 -12.13
N GLY A 109 0.93 3.38 -11.88
CA GLY A 109 0.16 4.28 -12.74
C GLY A 109 -0.45 3.63 -13.99
N THR A 110 -0.25 2.33 -14.20
CA THR A 110 -0.83 1.58 -15.32
C THR A 110 -2.16 0.91 -14.92
N HIS A 111 -2.81 0.23 -15.87
CA HIS A 111 -3.95 -0.65 -15.60
C HIS A 111 -3.56 -2.12 -15.47
N VAL A 112 -2.26 -2.43 -15.49
CA VAL A 112 -1.72 -3.78 -15.41
C VAL A 112 -1.14 -4.02 -14.03
N PHE A 113 -1.62 -5.07 -13.36
CA PHE A 113 -1.30 -5.32 -11.97
C PHE A 113 -0.16 -6.34 -11.82
N GLY A 114 0.94 -5.92 -11.21
CA GLY A 114 2.00 -6.79 -10.72
C GLY A 114 1.66 -7.37 -9.34
N LEU A 115 2.54 -8.23 -8.82
CA LEU A 115 2.34 -8.81 -7.49
C LEU A 115 2.50 -7.78 -6.38
N VAL A 116 3.39 -6.79 -6.57
CA VAL A 116 3.55 -5.67 -5.64
C VAL A 116 2.23 -4.89 -5.52
N ASP A 117 1.55 -4.64 -6.64
CA ASP A 117 0.26 -3.95 -6.65
C ASP A 117 -0.83 -4.76 -5.93
N ILE A 118 -0.90 -6.07 -6.20
CA ILE A 118 -1.88 -6.98 -5.59
C ILE A 118 -1.69 -7.03 -4.07
N LEU A 119 -0.44 -7.12 -3.60
CA LEU A 119 -0.10 -7.10 -2.17
C LEU A 119 -0.45 -5.75 -1.52
N ALA A 120 -0.16 -4.63 -2.18
CA ALA A 120 -0.50 -3.30 -1.69
C ALA A 120 -2.03 -3.12 -1.56
N GLN A 121 -2.79 -3.58 -2.58
CA GLN A 121 -4.25 -3.53 -2.55
C GLN A 121 -4.83 -4.39 -1.42
N HIS A 122 -4.34 -5.63 -1.26
CA HIS A 122 -4.73 -6.48 -0.13
C HIS A 122 -4.46 -5.79 1.21
N SER A 123 -3.27 -5.23 1.40
CA SER A 123 -2.88 -4.55 2.63
C SER A 123 -3.75 -3.33 2.92
N ALA A 124 -4.08 -2.53 1.90
CA ALA A 124 -4.97 -1.39 2.04
C ALA A 124 -6.40 -1.81 2.43
N LEU A 125 -6.92 -2.89 1.83
CA LEU A 125 -8.23 -3.44 2.18
C LEU A 125 -8.25 -3.99 3.61
N LYS A 126 -7.19 -4.69 4.03
CA LYS A 126 -7.04 -5.20 5.40
C LYS A 126 -6.94 -4.07 6.42
N ALA A 127 -6.21 -2.99 6.10
CA ALA A 127 -6.16 -1.80 6.95
C ALA A 127 -7.53 -1.10 7.07
N ARG A 128 -8.31 -1.08 5.98
CA ARG A 128 -9.63 -0.42 5.93
C ARG A 128 -10.73 -1.22 6.65
N PHE A 129 -10.76 -2.54 6.48
CA PHE A 129 -11.88 -3.39 6.94
C PHE A 129 -11.50 -4.39 8.04
N GLY A 130 -10.24 -4.40 8.48
CA GLY A 130 -9.77 -5.16 9.65
C GLY A 130 -9.50 -6.64 9.40
N SER A 131 -9.48 -7.42 10.49
CA SER A 131 -9.04 -8.81 10.53
C SER A 131 -9.98 -9.81 9.82
N SER A 132 -11.21 -9.40 9.51
CA SER A 132 -12.14 -10.16 8.67
C SER A 132 -11.71 -10.18 7.19
N VAL A 133 -10.74 -9.35 6.80
CA VAL A 133 -10.13 -9.42 5.47
C VAL A 133 -9.10 -10.53 5.41
N LYS A 134 -9.29 -11.41 4.44
CA LYS A 134 -8.48 -12.60 4.18
C LYS A 134 -8.02 -12.64 2.74
N LEU A 135 -6.87 -13.28 2.50
CA LEU A 135 -6.35 -13.59 1.18
C LEU A 135 -6.54 -15.09 0.90
N ILE A 136 -7.14 -15.40 -0.25
CA ILE A 136 -7.28 -16.76 -0.77
C ILE A 136 -6.87 -16.79 -2.25
N SER A 137 -6.85 -17.98 -2.84
CA SER A 137 -6.81 -18.18 -4.29
C SER A 137 -8.22 -18.43 -4.82
N SER A 138 -8.47 -18.11 -6.09
CA SER A 138 -9.74 -18.49 -6.75
C SER A 138 -10.02 -20.00 -6.75
N THR A 139 -8.99 -20.82 -6.54
CA THR A 139 -9.10 -22.29 -6.45
C THR A 139 -9.55 -22.79 -5.07
N ASP A 140 -9.64 -21.91 -4.08
CA ASP A 140 -10.01 -22.27 -2.70
C ASP A 140 -11.51 -22.24 -2.44
N ILE A 141 -12.29 -21.68 -3.38
CA ILE A 141 -13.75 -21.52 -3.25
C ILE A 141 -14.47 -21.83 -4.56
N GLY A 142 -15.58 -22.55 -4.44
CA GLY A 142 -16.55 -22.83 -5.48
C GLY A 142 -15.97 -23.39 -6.77
N LYS A 143 -16.70 -23.15 -7.87
CA LYS A 143 -16.33 -23.66 -9.19
C LYS A 143 -15.07 -22.97 -9.71
N GLN A 144 -14.08 -23.77 -10.07
CA GLN A 144 -12.85 -23.28 -10.70
C GLN A 144 -13.15 -22.81 -12.13
N GLN A 145 -12.74 -21.58 -12.42
CA GLN A 145 -12.92 -20.96 -13.73
C GLN A 145 -11.61 -21.02 -14.51
N ASN A 146 -11.71 -21.34 -15.81
CA ASN A 146 -10.58 -21.25 -16.71
C ASN A 146 -10.51 -19.84 -17.32
N TYR A 147 -9.33 -19.23 -17.29
CA TYR A 147 -9.06 -17.91 -17.86
C TYR A 147 -7.99 -18.08 -18.94
N PRO A 148 -8.35 -18.11 -20.23
CA PRO A 148 -7.40 -18.38 -21.32
C PRO A 148 -6.21 -17.42 -21.37
N SER A 149 -6.40 -16.18 -20.92
CA SER A 149 -5.37 -15.14 -20.87
C SER A 149 -4.49 -15.19 -19.61
N LYS A 150 -4.80 -16.06 -18.65
CA LYS A 150 -4.02 -16.24 -17.41
C LYS A 150 -2.96 -17.32 -17.63
N PRO A 151 -1.69 -17.07 -17.29
CA PRO A 151 -0.68 -18.13 -17.28
C PRO A 151 -1.11 -19.32 -16.39
N ALA A 152 -0.79 -20.54 -16.81
CA ALA A 152 -1.23 -21.76 -16.12
C ALA A 152 -0.80 -21.78 -14.64
N ASN A 153 0.46 -21.42 -14.37
CA ASN A 153 1.05 -21.44 -13.02
C ASN A 153 0.85 -20.16 -12.22
N GLU A 154 0.03 -19.22 -12.71
CA GLU A 154 -0.25 -17.97 -11.99
C GLU A 154 -1.58 -18.09 -11.22
N PRO A 155 -1.58 -18.00 -9.88
CA PRO A 155 -2.82 -18.00 -9.11
C PRO A 155 -3.58 -16.69 -9.32
N ILE A 156 -4.91 -16.75 -9.17
CA ILE A 156 -5.72 -15.55 -9.01
C ILE A 156 -5.82 -15.31 -7.51
N TRP A 157 -5.17 -14.25 -7.05
CA TRP A 157 -5.23 -13.79 -5.68
C TRP A 157 -6.57 -13.08 -5.46
N VAL A 158 -7.32 -13.56 -4.47
CA VAL A 158 -8.64 -13.04 -4.15
C VAL A 158 -8.62 -12.52 -2.72
N THR A 159 -8.90 -11.23 -2.55
CA THR A 159 -9.11 -10.63 -1.23
C THR A 159 -10.60 -10.67 -0.91
N ILE A 160 -10.94 -11.32 0.21
CA ILE A 160 -12.32 -11.47 0.67
C ILE A 160 -12.50 -10.75 2.01
N TYR A 161 -13.72 -10.34 2.30
CA TYR A 161 -14.19 -9.96 3.62
C TYR A 161 -15.20 -11.00 4.09
N ASP A 162 -14.86 -11.64 5.21
CA ASP A 162 -15.70 -12.64 5.86
C ASP A 162 -15.80 -12.33 7.36
N PRO A 163 -16.88 -11.67 7.81
CA PRO A 163 -17.13 -11.41 9.21
C PRO A 163 -17.87 -12.57 9.90
N GLY A 164 -18.14 -13.69 9.22
CA GLY A 164 -18.91 -14.83 9.73
C GLY A 164 -20.39 -14.55 9.99
N THR A 165 -20.88 -13.35 9.66
CA THR A 165 -22.24 -12.87 9.99
C THR A 165 -23.07 -12.48 8.77
N LEU A 166 -22.53 -12.61 7.56
CA LEU A 166 -23.27 -12.40 6.32
C LEU A 166 -24.18 -13.61 6.07
N GLY A 167 -25.44 -13.51 6.47
CA GLY A 167 -26.41 -14.62 6.39
C GLY A 167 -27.01 -14.85 4.99
N SER A 168 -26.84 -13.93 4.06
CA SER A 168 -27.44 -14.01 2.72
C SER A 168 -26.70 -13.16 1.68
N GLY A 169 -26.99 -13.42 0.39
CA GLY A 169 -26.48 -12.60 -0.71
C GLY A 169 -26.93 -11.14 -0.62
N ASP A 170 -28.16 -10.90 -0.16
CA ASP A 170 -28.67 -9.55 0.07
C ASP A 170 -27.95 -8.84 1.20
N SER A 171 -27.60 -9.55 2.28
CA SER A 171 -26.81 -8.98 3.38
C SER A 171 -25.41 -8.57 2.92
N ALA A 172 -24.76 -9.40 2.11
CA ALA A 172 -23.47 -9.10 1.49
C ALA A 172 -23.56 -7.95 0.48
N ALA A 173 -24.63 -7.89 -0.32
CA ALA A 173 -24.89 -6.79 -1.26
C ALA A 173 -25.17 -5.46 -0.54
N ALA A 174 -25.91 -5.50 0.58
CA ALA A 174 -26.16 -4.34 1.42
C ALA A 174 -24.87 -3.83 2.06
N TRP A 175 -24.02 -4.74 2.52
CA TRP A 175 -22.69 -4.38 3.03
C TRP A 175 -21.86 -3.67 1.95
N CYS A 176 -21.83 -4.18 0.71
CA CYS A 176 -21.13 -3.52 -0.40
C CYS A 176 -21.63 -2.09 -0.64
N ARG A 177 -22.94 -1.89 -0.72
CA ARG A 177 -23.53 -0.56 -0.91
C ARG A 177 -23.21 0.40 0.23
N SER A 178 -23.17 -0.10 1.47
CA SER A 178 -22.82 0.69 2.65
C SER A 178 -21.34 1.13 2.65
N MET A 179 -20.43 0.22 2.29
CA MET A 179 -18.99 0.51 2.28
C MET A 179 -18.53 1.32 1.06
N PHE A 180 -19.34 1.38 0.00
CA PHE A 180 -19.04 2.08 -1.24
C PHE A 180 -20.25 2.90 -1.73
N PRO A 181 -20.69 3.93 -0.96
CA PRO A 181 -21.96 4.63 -1.19
C PRO A 181 -22.01 5.44 -2.49
N GLY A 182 -20.87 5.70 -3.14
CA GLY A 182 -20.79 6.40 -4.43
C GLY A 182 -20.76 5.49 -5.65
N LEU A 183 -20.81 4.16 -5.48
CA LEU A 183 -20.72 3.19 -6.57
C LEU A 183 -22.00 2.38 -6.71
N THR A 184 -22.39 2.11 -7.94
CA THR A 184 -23.57 1.30 -8.29
C THR A 184 -23.29 0.41 -9.49
N GLY A 185 -24.16 -0.57 -9.74
CA GLY A 185 -24.08 -1.42 -10.94
C GLY A 185 -22.73 -2.11 -11.07
N ASP A 186 -22.17 -2.10 -12.27
CA ASP A 186 -20.91 -2.80 -12.56
C ASP A 186 -19.70 -2.12 -11.92
N ALA A 187 -19.74 -0.80 -11.70
CA ALA A 187 -18.70 -0.10 -10.95
C ALA A 187 -18.60 -0.59 -9.50
N LEU A 188 -19.75 -0.88 -8.87
CA LEU A 188 -19.77 -1.49 -7.53
C LEU A 188 -19.26 -2.94 -7.57
N LYS A 189 -19.77 -3.75 -8.50
CA LYS A 189 -19.36 -5.17 -8.63
C LYS A 189 -17.86 -5.33 -8.89
N ASN A 190 -17.24 -4.35 -9.54
CA ASN A 190 -15.81 -4.37 -9.81
C ASN A 190 -14.94 -4.25 -8.55
N VAL A 191 -15.43 -3.57 -7.51
CA VAL A 191 -14.68 -3.36 -6.26
C VAL A 191 -15.27 -4.11 -5.06
N CYS A 192 -16.50 -4.60 -5.20
CA CYS A 192 -17.24 -5.27 -4.14
C CYS A 192 -18.30 -6.20 -4.73
N PHE A 193 -18.03 -7.50 -4.67
CA PHE A 193 -18.90 -8.52 -5.24
C PHE A 193 -19.37 -9.52 -4.18
N PRO A 194 -20.69 -9.56 -3.86
CA PRO A 194 -21.28 -10.59 -3.01
C PRO A 194 -21.13 -11.98 -3.64
N ARG A 195 -20.64 -12.95 -2.89
CA ARG A 195 -20.43 -14.31 -3.39
C ARG A 195 -20.70 -15.35 -2.32
N GLN A 196 -21.29 -16.47 -2.71
CA GLN A 196 -21.35 -17.66 -1.86
C GLN A 196 -20.03 -18.43 -1.97
N ALA A 197 -19.39 -18.68 -0.84
CA ALA A 197 -18.13 -19.42 -0.72
C ALA A 197 -18.43 -20.91 -0.48
N SER A 198 -18.81 -21.63 -1.54
CA SER A 198 -18.94 -23.07 -1.50
C SER A 198 -17.57 -23.77 -1.49
N PRO A 199 -17.46 -25.02 -0.99
CA PRO A 199 -16.26 -25.82 -1.14
C PRO A 199 -15.77 -25.89 -2.60
N PRO A 200 -14.45 -25.95 -2.84
CA PRO A 200 -13.90 -26.02 -4.19
C PRO A 200 -14.33 -27.31 -4.90
N HIS A 201 -14.75 -27.18 -6.17
CA HIS A 201 -15.23 -28.28 -7.02
C HIS A 201 -15.03 -28.00 -8.53
#